data_AF-A0A416U1Y8-F1
#
_entry.id   AF-A0A416U1Y8-F1
#
_cell.length_a   1.000
_cell.length_b   1.000
_cell.length_c   1.000
_cell.angle_alpha   90.00
_cell.angle_beta   90.00
_cell.angle_gamma   90.00
#
_symmetry.space_group_name_H-M   'P 1'
#
loop_
_entity.id
_entity.type
_entity.pdbx_description
1 polymer ?
#
loop_
_entity_poly.entity_id
_entity_poly.type
_entity_poly.pdbx_seq_one_letter_code
_entity_poly.pdbx_strand_id
1 'polypeptide(L)' 'MEEMIEKLKEWVNKNYDPYACGFTPQRSEGNYYDCFFDGESCGTSYAAYEVGQILGLELAPPEDDGENNEY' A
#
# COMPACT_ATOMS: atom_id res chain seq x y z
N MET A 1 11.31 21.85 -9.01
CA MET A 1 11.28 20.41 -9.37
C MET A 1 11.74 19.58 -8.19
N GLU A 2 12.89 19.88 -7.60
CA GLU A 2 13.39 19.24 -6.37
C GLU A 2 12.39 19.32 -5.20
N GLU A 3 11.79 20.47 -4.94
CA GLU A 3 10.76 20.62 -3.88
C GLU A 3 9.55 19.67 -4.07
N MET A 4 9.18 19.39 -5.33
CA MET A 4 8.07 18.47 -5.63
C MET A 4 8.48 17.02 -5.36
N ILE A 5 9.72 16.66 -5.71
CA ILE A 5 10.26 15.32 -5.45
C ILE A 5 10.31 15.07 -3.95
N GLU A 6 10.76 16.03 -3.14
CA GLU A 6 10.79 15.87 -1.69
C GLU A 6 9.39 15.71 -1.10
N LYS A 7 8.40 16.49 -1.55
CA LYS A 7 6.99 16.30 -1.14
C LYS A 7 6.44 14.92 -1.51
N LEU A 8 6.82 14.39 -2.67
CA LEU A 8 6.43 13.03 -3.07
C LEU A 8 7.08 11.97 -2.18
N LYS A 9 8.37 12.12 -1.84
CA LYS A 9 9.04 11.21 -0.90
C LYS A 9 8.40 11.25 0.49
N GLU A 10 8.08 12.44 1.00
CA GLU A 10 7.35 12.61 2.25
C GLU A 10 5.97 11.95 2.21
N TRP A 11 5.25 12.11 1.08
CA TRP A 11 3.96 11.46 0.89
C TRP A 11 4.11 9.93 0.85
N VAL A 12 5.11 9.39 0.15
CA VAL A 12 5.38 7.94 0.14
C VAL A 12 5.64 7.43 1.56
N ASN A 13 6.56 8.06 2.30
CA ASN A 13 6.91 7.64 3.66
C ASN A 13 5.73 7.72 4.64
N LYS A 14 4.79 8.63 4.40
CA LYS A 14 3.59 8.79 5.24
C LYS A 14 2.53 7.72 4.96
N ASN A 15 2.39 7.29 3.71
CA ASN A 15 1.25 6.50 3.26
C ASN A 15 1.59 5.05 2.91
N TYR A 16 2.87 4.71 2.80
CA TYR A 16 3.28 3.34 2.52
C TYR A 16 3.27 2.50 3.81
N ASP A 17 2.42 1.47 3.83
CA ASP A 17 2.44 0.41 4.83
C ASP A 17 2.43 -0.97 4.12
N PRO A 18 3.51 -1.78 4.21
CA PRO A 18 3.57 -3.09 3.58
C PRO A 18 2.46 -4.03 4.04
N TYR A 19 2.01 -3.94 5.30
CA TYR A 19 0.97 -4.80 5.87
C TYR A 19 -0.40 -4.47 5.26
N ALA A 20 -0.70 -3.18 5.08
CA ALA A 20 -1.95 -2.73 4.49
C ALA A 20 -2.11 -3.19 3.03
N CYS A 21 -1.00 -3.35 2.29
CA CYS A 21 -1.03 -3.93 0.94
C CYS A 21 -1.52 -5.39 0.92
N GLY A 22 -1.47 -6.10 2.04
CA GLY A 22 -1.96 -7.48 2.17
C GLY A 22 -3.41 -7.57 2.61
N PHE A 23 -4.17 -6.47 2.66
CA PHE A 23 -5.58 -6.52 3.04
C PHE A 23 -6.44 -7.14 1.94
N THR A 24 -7.09 -8.24 2.28
CA THR A 24 -8.01 -8.96 1.40
C THR A 24 -9.40 -9.06 2.01
N PRO A 25 -10.46 -9.23 1.18
CA PRO A 25 -11.82 -9.40 1.67
C PRO A 25 -11.96 -10.47 2.76
N GLN A 26 -11.15 -11.53 2.68
CA GLN A 26 -11.05 -12.62 3.64
C GLN A 26 -10.50 -12.16 4.99
N ARG A 27 -9.48 -11.29 5.01
CA ARG A 27 -8.96 -10.71 6.26
C ARG A 27 -9.96 -9.77 6.93
N SER A 28 -10.80 -9.12 6.13
CA SER A 28 -11.85 -8.23 6.61
C SER A 28 -13.18 -8.96 6.93
N GLU A 29 -13.22 -10.30 6.86
CA GLU A 29 -14.43 -11.08 7.12
C GLU A 29 -14.93 -10.87 8.56
N GLY A 30 -16.21 -10.54 8.70
CA GLY A 30 -16.84 -10.22 9.98
C GLY A 30 -16.70 -8.75 10.41
N ASN A 31 -15.97 -7.92 9.66
CA ASN A 31 -15.75 -6.52 9.96
C ASN A 31 -16.40 -5.60 8.91
N TYR A 32 -17.74 -5.65 8.83
CA TYR A 32 -18.55 -5.00 7.78
C TYR A 32 -18.32 -3.49 7.57
N TYR A 33 -17.81 -2.76 8.57
CA TYR A 33 -17.46 -1.35 8.43
C TYR A 33 -16.01 -1.12 7.98
N ASP A 34 -15.11 -2.07 8.24
CA ASP A 34 -13.67 -1.93 8.07
C ASP A 34 -13.20 -2.33 6.67
N CYS A 35 -13.95 -3.19 5.96
CA CYS A 35 -13.59 -3.61 4.60
C CYS A 35 -13.37 -2.42 3.63
N PHE A 36 -14.11 -1.31 3.80
CA PHE A 36 -13.92 -0.11 2.98
C PHE A 36 -12.63 0.63 3.31
N PHE A 37 -12.33 0.78 4.61
CA PHE A 37 -11.11 1.44 5.09
C PHE A 37 -9.86 0.60 4.82
N ASP A 38 -9.98 -0.72 4.93
CA ASP A 38 -8.96 -1.68 4.52
C ASP A 38 -8.67 -1.54 3.02
N GLY A 39 -9.71 -1.49 2.18
CA GLY A 39 -9.55 -1.27 0.75
C GLY A 39 -8.88 0.07 0.41
N GLU A 40 -9.28 1.17 1.07
CA GLU A 40 -8.65 2.48 0.92
C GLU A 40 -7.17 2.45 1.33
N SER A 41 -6.87 1.83 2.47
CA SER A 41 -5.52 1.73 3.03
C SER A 41 -4.61 0.89 2.14
N CYS A 42 -5.13 -0.24 1.63
CA CYS A 42 -4.45 -1.11 0.68
C CYS A 42 -4.13 -0.39 -0.62
N GLY A 43 -5.14 0.23 -1.25
CA GLY A 43 -4.95 0.97 -2.50
C GLY A 43 -3.97 2.14 -2.35
N THR A 44 -4.07 2.87 -1.24
CA THR A 44 -3.15 4.00 -0.96
C THR A 44 -1.72 3.51 -0.75
N SER A 45 -1.53 2.40 -0.02
CA SER A 45 -0.21 1.82 0.24
C SER A 45 0.43 1.27 -1.03
N TYR A 46 -0.32 0.60 -1.91
CA TYR A 46 0.19 0.17 -3.22
C TYR A 46 0.60 1.37 -4.10
N ALA A 47 -0.21 2.42 -4.15
CA ALA A 47 0.14 3.62 -4.90
C ALA A 47 1.42 4.28 -4.35
N ALA A 48 1.57 4.34 -3.03
CA ALA A 48 2.80 4.84 -2.39
C ALA A 48 4.03 3.98 -2.71
N TYR A 49 3.87 2.65 -2.74
CA TYR A 49 4.93 1.74 -3.14
C TYR A 49 5.38 1.99 -4.58
N GLU A 50 4.45 2.02 -5.54
CA GLU A 50 4.76 2.26 -6.96
C GLU A 50 5.47 3.61 -7.19
N VAL A 51 4.96 4.68 -6.57
CA VAL A 51 5.60 6.00 -6.63
C VAL A 51 7.00 5.95 -6.00
N GLY A 52 7.16 5.25 -4.87
CA GLY A 52 8.46 5.05 -4.23
C GLY A 52 9.47 4.36 -5.14
N GLN A 53 9.05 3.32 -5.89
CA GLN A 53 9.89 2.64 -6.88
C GLN A 53 10.32 3.59 -8.01
N ILE A 54 9.39 4.39 -8.54
CA ILE A 54 9.70 5.40 -9.58
C ILE A 54 10.72 6.43 -9.09
N LEU A 55 10.64 6.80 -7.81
CA LEU A 55 11.57 7.74 -7.16
C LEU A 55 12.89 7.10 -6.71
N GLY A 56 13.05 5.78 -6.84
CA GLY A 56 14.25 5.05 -6.43
C GLY A 56 14.42 4.90 -4.92
N LEU A 57 13.32 4.86 -4.16
CA LEU A 57 13.34 4.61 -2.72
C LEU A 57 13.51 3.11 -2.42
N GLU A 58 14.31 2.79 -1.41
CA GLU A 58 14.42 1.44 -0.86
C GLU A 58 13.28 1.20 0.13
N LEU A 59 12.18 0.63 -0.38
CA LEU A 59 11.03 0.23 0.42
C LEU A 59 11.04 -1.29 0.62
N ALA A 60 10.47 -1.75 1.73
CA ALA A 60 10.12 -3.16 1.86
C ALA A 60 9.19 -3.57 0.71
N PRO A 61 9.17 -4.85 0.29
CA PRO A 61 8.12 -5.32 -0.59
C PRO A 61 6.76 -5.28 0.15
N PRO A 62 5.65 -5.03 -0.57
CA PRO A 62 4.31 -5.25 -0.04
C PRO A 62 4.18 -6.65 0.58
N GLU A 63 3.47 -6.77 1.69
CA GLU A 63 3.09 -8.09 2.17
C GLU A 63 2.11 -8.71 1.17
N ASP A 64 2.46 -9.90 0.70
CA ASP A 64 1.57 -10.77 -0.06
C ASP A 64 0.82 -11.63 0.96
N ASP A 65 -0.50 -11.73 0.86
CA ASP A 65 -1.28 -12.59 1.75
C ASP A 65 -1.20 -14.07 1.36
N GLY A 66 -0.39 -14.40 0.35
CA GLY A 66 0.01 -15.77 0.05
C GLY A 66 -1.05 -16.57 -0.71
N GLU A 67 -2.17 -15.96 -1.07
CA GLU A 67 -3.04 -16.51 -2.11
C GLU A 67 -2.45 -16.15 -3.48
N ASN A 68 -1.51 -16.99 -3.92
CA ASN A 68 -1.32 -17.25 -5.34
C ASN A 68 -2.72 -17.48 -5.94
N ASN A 69 -3.25 -16.46 -6.61
CA ASN A 69 -4.39 -16.58 -7.51
C ASN A 69 -3.99 -17.49 -8.68
N GLU A 70 -3.89 -18.79 -8.42
CA GLU A 70 -4.02 -19.82 -9.44
C GLU A 70 -5.48 -19.80 -9.89
N TYR A 71 -5.73 -18.98 -10.92
CA TYR A 71 -6.96 -18.95 -11.71
C TYR A 71 -7.30 -20.33 -12.30
#